data_AF-A0A8S3WPD8-F1
#
_entry.id   AF-A0A8S3WPD8-F1
#
_cell.length_a   1.000
_cell.length_b   1.000
_cell.length_c   1.000
_cell.angle_alpha   90.00
_cell.angle_beta   90.00
_cell.angle_gamma   90.00
#
_symmetry.space_group_name_H-M   'P 1'
#
loop_
_entity.id
_entity.type
_entity.pdbx_description
1 polymer ?
#
loop_
_entity_poly.entity_id
_entity_poly.type
_entity_poly.pdbx_seq_one_letter_code
_entity_poly.pdbx_strand_id
1 'polypeptide(L)'
;MVIEQSMMKCMKTDGGVARGRSTQESVISKWAYGMHTMNTVYEVLEDLANVRMDKTDQHVDASDSRIKRDIEDINKLLEWLLSHDPFPVIPKIMSISIGVVGNDKINFHNARAVGLASISKMTGQTFNNIKLKRADRVLPLFSASSVIKVHDEKVPIDPVLLFQRMSITQTFEDTLETFFAYELAPYPLTLFDAVGMRKTMKSALYNCFDCLNFDIENTNSIYIIDGGYLLHRVVWDRDETFQTIFEKYVQYVQTFWS
;
A
#
# COMPACT_ATOMS: atom_id res chain seq x y z
N MET A 1 31.84 -5.63 6.06
CA MET A 1 32.98 -5.30 5.18
C MET A 1 34.21 -5.96 5.80
N VAL A 2 35.00 -6.76 5.06
CA VAL A 2 36.19 -7.40 5.65
C VAL A 2 37.23 -6.30 5.92
N ILE A 3 38.05 -6.46 6.95
CA ILE A 3 39.00 -5.44 7.41
C ILE A 3 39.83 -4.90 6.24
N GLU A 4 40.28 -5.76 5.32
CA GLU A 4 41.03 -5.39 4.13
C GLU A 4 40.19 -4.61 3.12
N GLN A 5 38.90 -4.90 2.97
CA GLN A 5 38.01 -4.15 2.08
C GLN A 5 37.62 -2.78 2.64
N SER A 6 37.38 -2.70 3.95
CA SER A 6 37.17 -1.44 4.67
C SER A 6 38.40 -0.56 4.54
N MET A 7 39.57 -1.17 4.74
CA MET A 7 40.84 -0.49 4.56
C MET A 7 41.04 -0.09 3.09
N MET A 8 40.80 -0.96 2.11
CA MET A 8 40.96 -0.66 0.68
C MET A 8 39.96 0.39 0.15
N LYS A 9 38.74 0.44 0.68
CA LYS A 9 37.75 1.50 0.45
C LYS A 9 38.31 2.83 0.96
N CYS A 10 38.77 2.87 2.21
CA CYS A 10 39.41 4.06 2.80
C CYS A 10 40.75 4.43 2.14
N MET A 11 41.45 3.48 1.51
CA MET A 11 42.69 3.71 0.77
C MET A 11 42.45 4.28 -0.64
N LYS A 12 41.29 3.97 -1.26
CA LYS A 12 40.89 4.37 -2.63
C LYS A 12 39.96 5.58 -2.66
N THR A 13 39.29 5.89 -1.55
CA THR A 13 38.72 7.20 -1.26
C THR A 13 39.82 8.27 -1.24
N ASP A 14 39.45 9.52 -1.47
CA ASP A 14 40.41 10.60 -1.35
C ASP A 14 40.98 10.73 0.07
N GLY A 15 42.29 10.98 0.16
CA GLY A 15 43.05 10.97 1.42
C GLY A 15 43.61 9.60 1.83
N GLY A 16 43.27 8.55 1.08
CA GLY A 16 43.87 7.23 1.21
C GLY A 16 45.29 7.15 0.65
N VAL A 17 46.02 6.10 1.04
CA VAL A 17 47.45 5.92 0.70
C VAL A 17 47.67 5.49 -0.76
N ALA A 18 46.63 5.00 -1.46
CA ALA A 18 46.75 4.40 -2.79
C ALA A 18 46.90 5.41 -3.95
N ARG A 19 46.77 6.72 -3.70
CA ARG A 19 46.85 7.79 -4.73
C ARG A 19 48.17 8.60 -4.67
N GLY A 20 49.31 7.97 -4.33
CA GLY A 20 50.65 8.53 -4.59
C GLY A 20 51.29 9.38 -3.49
N ARG A 21 50.89 9.25 -2.21
CA ARG A 21 51.58 9.90 -1.07
C ARG A 21 52.76 9.07 -0.57
N SER A 22 53.67 9.73 0.16
CA SER A 22 54.92 9.17 0.73
C SER A 22 54.77 7.72 1.16
N THR A 23 55.60 6.86 0.58
CA THR A 23 55.68 5.43 0.90
C THR A 23 56.49 5.18 2.17
N GLN A 24 56.89 6.23 2.89
CA GLN A 24 57.60 6.09 4.16
C GLN A 24 56.72 5.36 5.17
N GLU A 25 57.29 4.30 5.75
CA GLU A 25 56.62 3.38 6.66
C GLU A 25 56.04 4.07 7.91
N SER A 26 56.75 5.11 8.39
CA SER A 26 56.30 5.94 9.51
C SER A 26 54.99 6.68 9.23
N VAL A 27 54.69 6.97 7.96
CA VAL A 27 53.49 7.67 7.50
C VAL A 27 52.32 6.69 7.29
N ILE A 28 52.59 5.54 6.66
CA ILE A 28 51.60 4.48 6.44
C ILE A 28 51.09 3.92 7.78
N SER A 29 52.02 3.73 8.72
CA SER A 29 51.69 3.23 10.06
C SER A 29 50.75 4.18 10.80
N LYS A 30 51.06 5.48 10.81
CA LYS A 30 50.19 6.50 11.42
C LYS A 30 48.79 6.52 10.79
N TRP A 31 48.67 6.34 9.47
CA TRP A 31 47.38 6.31 8.77
C TRP A 31 46.54 5.07 9.10
N ALA A 32 47.16 3.89 9.16
CA ALA A 32 46.48 2.64 9.46
C ALA A 32 45.88 2.64 10.89
N TYR A 33 46.64 3.12 11.87
CA TYR A 33 46.15 3.25 13.25
C TYR A 33 44.99 4.26 13.35
N GLY A 34 45.07 5.37 12.62
CA GLY A 34 44.00 6.37 12.61
C GLY A 34 42.70 5.89 11.96
N MET A 35 42.77 5.15 10.85
CA MET A 35 41.59 4.69 10.10
C MET A 35 40.77 3.63 10.85
N HIS A 36 41.43 2.85 11.70
CA HIS A 36 40.78 1.82 12.52
C HIS A 36 39.74 2.43 13.47
N THR A 37 40.09 3.48 14.21
CA THR A 37 39.16 4.17 15.12
C THR A 37 38.01 4.85 14.37
N MET A 38 38.27 5.32 13.15
CA MET A 38 37.27 6.06 12.35
C MET A 38 36.19 5.19 11.72
N ASN A 39 36.49 3.94 11.36
CA ASN A 39 35.50 3.03 10.77
C ASN A 39 34.34 2.71 11.73
N THR A 40 34.62 2.57 13.03
CA THR A 40 33.58 2.30 14.04
C THR A 40 32.55 3.42 14.13
N VAL A 41 32.99 4.67 13.94
CA VAL A 41 32.09 5.82 13.96
C VAL A 41 31.21 5.87 12.70
N TYR A 42 31.77 5.55 11.53
CA TYR A 42 30.98 5.45 10.29
C TYR A 42 29.93 4.35 10.36
N GLU A 43 30.27 3.20 10.93
CA GLU A 43 29.33 2.10 11.10
C GLU A 43 28.13 2.53 11.95
N VAL A 44 28.34 3.25 13.06
CA VAL A 44 27.24 3.73 13.92
C VAL A 44 26.41 4.84 13.24
N LEU A 45 27.05 5.70 12.45
CA LEU A 45 26.34 6.77 11.73
C LEU A 45 25.51 6.24 10.56
N GLU A 46 26.02 5.25 9.83
CA GLU A 46 25.26 4.54 8.81
C GLU A 46 24.07 3.78 9.43
N ASP A 47 24.28 3.24 10.63
CA ASP A 47 23.25 2.58 11.41
C ASP A 47 22.18 3.55 11.94
N LEU A 48 22.55 4.78 12.33
CA LEU A 48 21.59 5.76 12.86
C LEU A 48 20.80 6.47 11.76
N ALA A 49 21.46 6.88 10.68
CA ALA A 49 20.81 7.52 9.54
C ALA A 49 20.02 6.50 8.69
N ASN A 50 20.21 5.20 8.93
CA ASN A 50 19.83 4.09 8.04
C ASN A 50 20.30 4.31 6.60
N VAL A 51 21.50 4.84 6.43
CA VAL A 51 22.11 5.09 5.12
C VAL A 51 23.49 4.47 5.15
N ARG A 52 23.79 3.54 4.24
CA ARG A 52 25.07 2.82 4.19
C ARG A 52 25.81 3.11 2.90
N MET A 53 27.07 3.52 2.98
CA MET A 53 27.84 4.00 1.84
C MET A 53 28.94 3.01 1.48
N ASP A 54 28.64 1.86 0.90
CA ASP A 54 29.57 0.72 0.76
C ASP A 54 30.69 0.85 -0.31
N LYS A 55 30.65 1.87 -1.17
CA LYS A 55 31.58 2.04 -2.30
C LYS A 55 32.32 3.38 -2.25
N THR A 56 33.52 3.47 -2.84
CA THR A 56 33.82 4.60 -3.73
C THR A 56 33.07 4.34 -5.03
N ASP A 57 32.20 5.27 -5.44
CA ASP A 57 31.04 5.15 -6.34
C ASP A 57 29.71 4.82 -5.64
N GLN A 58 29.08 5.85 -5.08
CA GLN A 58 27.70 5.83 -4.57
C GLN A 58 26.67 5.42 -5.64
N HIS A 59 25.51 4.88 -5.23
CA HIS A 59 24.41 4.56 -6.16
C HIS A 59 23.89 5.83 -6.82
N VAL A 60 23.64 5.81 -8.13
CA VAL A 60 23.23 7.01 -8.87
C VAL A 60 21.91 7.59 -8.37
N ASP A 61 20.99 6.78 -7.84
CA ASP A 61 19.73 7.28 -7.25
C ASP A 61 19.86 7.70 -5.78
N ALA A 62 20.90 7.22 -5.10
CA ALA A 62 21.37 7.82 -3.86
C ALA A 62 22.30 9.02 -4.13
N SER A 63 22.54 9.34 -5.40
CA SER A 63 23.25 10.56 -5.76
C SER A 63 22.30 11.72 -5.58
N ASP A 64 22.88 12.81 -5.12
CA ASP A 64 22.16 14.04 -4.85
C ASP A 64 21.42 14.55 -6.08
N SER A 65 21.93 14.25 -7.28
CA SER A 65 21.31 14.66 -8.55
C SER A 65 19.93 14.05 -8.76
N ARG A 66 19.71 12.81 -8.31
CA ARG A 66 18.45 12.09 -8.41
C ARG A 66 17.54 12.47 -7.26
N ILE A 67 18.09 12.49 -6.04
CA ILE A 67 17.37 12.95 -4.84
C ILE A 67 16.79 14.37 -5.06
N LYS A 68 17.58 15.29 -5.62
CA LYS A 68 17.14 16.66 -5.89
C LYS A 68 16.05 16.73 -6.95
N ARG A 69 16.18 15.94 -8.02
CA ARG A 69 15.19 15.91 -9.09
C ARG A 69 13.85 15.41 -8.56
N ASP A 70 13.88 14.34 -7.77
CA ASP A 70 12.68 13.77 -7.15
C ASP A 70 12.02 14.79 -6.22
N ILE A 71 12.79 15.54 -5.43
CA ILE A 71 12.27 16.62 -4.58
C ILE A 71 11.62 17.74 -5.42
N GLU A 72 12.27 18.17 -6.51
CA GLU A 72 11.72 19.19 -7.42
C GLU A 72 10.40 18.73 -8.06
N ASP A 73 10.33 17.46 -8.48
CA ASP A 73 9.14 16.90 -9.11
C ASP A 73 8.00 16.70 -8.10
N ILE A 74 8.32 16.27 -6.87
CA ILE A 74 7.36 16.25 -5.75
C ILE A 74 6.82 17.65 -5.48
N ASN A 75 7.66 18.69 -5.46
CA ASN A 75 7.22 20.06 -5.22
C ASN A 75 6.30 20.58 -6.32
N LYS A 76 6.61 20.32 -7.59
CA LYS A 76 5.73 20.67 -8.72
C LYS A 76 4.36 20.00 -8.57
N LEU A 77 4.33 18.72 -8.19
CA LEU A 77 3.08 17.99 -7.96
C LEU A 77 2.29 18.59 -6.81
N LEU A 78 2.96 18.94 -5.70
CA LEU A 78 2.33 19.58 -4.55
C LEU A 78 1.78 20.97 -4.90
N GLU A 79 2.53 21.82 -5.60
CA GLU A 79 2.06 23.13 -6.07
C GLU A 79 0.83 23.00 -6.97
N TRP A 80 0.83 22.01 -7.86
CA TRP A 80 -0.31 21.74 -8.72
C TRP A 80 -1.53 21.31 -7.90
N LEU A 81 -1.38 20.37 -6.96
CA LEU A 81 -2.47 19.91 -6.09
C LEU A 81 -3.00 21.02 -5.16
N LEU A 82 -2.14 21.90 -4.66
CA LEU A 82 -2.54 23.02 -3.82
C LEU A 82 -3.32 24.09 -4.60
N SER A 83 -2.99 24.30 -5.87
CA SER A 83 -3.71 25.23 -6.75
C SER A 83 -4.97 24.63 -7.37
N HIS A 84 -5.03 23.31 -7.51
CA HIS A 84 -6.13 22.57 -8.10
C HIS A 84 -6.53 21.42 -7.18
N ASP A 85 -7.07 21.73 -6.00
CA ASP A 85 -7.50 20.71 -5.06
C ASP A 85 -8.58 19.82 -5.72
N PRO A 86 -8.25 18.57 -6.08
CA PRO A 86 -9.20 17.69 -6.75
C PRO A 86 -10.14 17.02 -5.74
N PHE A 87 -9.94 17.25 -4.44
CA PHE A 87 -10.62 16.53 -3.38
C PHE A 87 -11.78 17.35 -2.79
N PRO A 88 -12.94 16.71 -2.57
CA PRO A 88 -14.05 17.36 -1.88
C PRO A 88 -13.69 17.62 -0.41
N VAL A 89 -14.05 18.80 0.09
CA VAL A 89 -13.91 19.12 1.53
C VAL A 89 -15.01 18.39 2.31
N ILE A 90 -14.66 17.29 2.95
CA ILE A 90 -15.58 16.44 3.72
C ILE A 90 -15.08 16.34 5.18
N PRO A 91 -15.95 16.47 6.19
CA PRO A 91 -15.56 16.37 7.61
C PRO A 91 -15.23 14.94 8.06
N LYS A 92 -15.19 13.97 7.13
CA LYS A 92 -14.99 12.55 7.40
C LYS A 92 -13.82 12.04 6.57
N ILE A 93 -13.09 11.07 7.11
CA ILE A 93 -12.00 10.41 6.40
C ILE A 93 -12.59 9.55 5.29
N MET A 94 -12.15 9.73 4.06
CA MET A 94 -12.57 8.96 2.90
C MET A 94 -11.36 8.36 2.20
N SER A 95 -11.45 7.11 1.76
CA SER A 95 -10.49 6.61 0.78
C SER A 95 -10.86 7.13 -0.60
N ILE A 96 -9.94 7.88 -1.20
CA ILE A 96 -10.06 8.37 -2.57
C ILE A 96 -10.11 7.20 -3.57
N SER A 97 -9.49 6.07 -3.24
CA SER A 97 -9.33 4.97 -4.18
C SER A 97 -10.54 4.03 -4.25
N ILE A 98 -11.31 3.89 -3.15
CA ILE A 98 -12.52 3.03 -3.08
C ILE A 98 -13.80 3.80 -2.72
N GLY A 99 -13.71 5.09 -2.40
CA GLY A 99 -14.85 5.89 -1.97
C GLY A 99 -15.41 5.56 -0.57
N VAL A 100 -14.80 4.63 0.16
CA VAL A 100 -15.25 4.25 1.51
C VAL A 100 -15.05 5.40 2.48
N VAL A 101 -16.12 5.76 3.21
CA VAL A 101 -16.11 6.79 4.24
C VAL A 101 -16.02 6.16 5.62
N GLY A 102 -15.08 6.65 6.42
CA GLY A 102 -14.86 6.22 7.77
C GLY A 102 -15.91 6.74 8.75
N ASN A 103 -16.14 5.95 9.80
CA ASN A 103 -16.91 6.34 10.98
C ASN A 103 -16.00 7.03 12.02
N ASP A 104 -16.62 7.56 13.08
CA ASP A 104 -15.92 8.32 14.13
C ASP A 104 -14.92 7.50 14.95
N LYS A 105 -14.94 6.16 14.82
CA LYS A 105 -14.01 5.26 15.51
C LYS A 105 -12.70 5.09 14.75
N ILE A 106 -12.64 5.48 13.48
CA ILE A 106 -11.45 5.29 12.66
C ILE A 106 -10.36 6.30 13.05
N ASN A 107 -9.18 5.76 13.38
CA ASN A 107 -8.04 6.53 13.89
C ASN A 107 -6.74 6.27 13.11
N PHE A 108 -6.79 5.64 11.91
CA PHE A 108 -5.56 5.32 11.16
C PHE A 108 -4.72 6.52 10.75
N HIS A 109 -5.33 7.69 10.55
CA HIS A 109 -4.61 8.95 10.31
C HIS A 109 -3.67 9.31 11.46
N ASN A 110 -3.96 8.84 12.68
CA ASN A 110 -3.14 9.04 13.88
C ASN A 110 -2.24 7.82 14.21
N ALA A 111 -2.01 6.92 13.26
CA ALA A 111 -1.29 5.67 13.50
C ALA A 111 0.09 5.89 14.14
N ARG A 112 0.82 6.93 13.71
CA ARG A 112 2.12 7.29 14.30
C ARG A 112 2.00 7.66 15.78
N ALA A 113 1.03 8.50 16.13
CA ALA A 113 0.82 8.94 17.52
C ALA A 113 0.39 7.76 18.41
N VAL A 114 -0.53 6.91 17.92
CA VAL A 114 -0.96 5.69 18.63
C VAL A 114 0.21 4.72 18.81
N GLY A 115 1.05 4.55 17.78
CA GLY A 115 2.26 3.74 17.83
C GLY A 115 3.27 4.25 18.86
N LEU A 116 3.58 5.55 18.85
CA LEU A 116 4.48 6.16 19.82
C LEU A 116 3.97 6.03 21.26
N ALA A 117 2.68 6.25 21.49
CA ALA A 117 2.05 6.05 22.79
C ALA A 117 2.06 4.58 23.24
N SER A 118 2.02 3.64 22.29
CA SER A 118 2.15 2.22 22.56
C SER A 118 3.59 1.85 22.93
N ILE A 119 4.57 2.39 22.19
CA ILE A 119 6.00 2.20 22.47
C ILE A 119 6.36 2.74 23.85
N SER A 120 5.89 3.93 24.22
CA SER A 120 6.18 4.52 25.54
C SER A 120 5.64 3.68 26.69
N LYS A 121 4.51 2.96 26.50
CA LYS A 121 3.99 2.02 27.49
C LYS A 121 4.87 0.78 27.63
N MET A 122 5.58 0.38 26.57
CA MET A 122 6.50 -0.75 26.56
C MET A 122 7.88 -0.39 27.10
N THR A 123 8.32 0.87 26.94
CA THR A 123 9.63 1.33 27.37
C THR A 123 9.83 1.10 28.87
N GLY A 124 10.91 0.39 29.23
CA GLY A 124 11.24 0.07 30.63
C GLY A 124 10.44 -1.08 31.24
N GLN A 125 9.52 -1.70 30.50
CA GLN A 125 8.82 -2.91 30.95
C GLN A 125 9.54 -4.18 30.49
N THR A 126 9.44 -5.21 31.31
CA THR A 126 9.81 -6.57 30.90
C THR A 126 8.70 -7.17 30.03
N PHE A 127 9.06 -8.12 29.17
CA PHE A 127 8.13 -8.71 28.20
C PHE A 127 6.85 -9.27 28.84
N ASN A 128 6.94 -9.89 30.01
CA ASN A 128 5.79 -10.45 30.74
C ASN A 128 4.78 -9.39 31.22
N ASN A 129 5.20 -8.14 31.38
CA ASN A 129 4.36 -7.06 31.87
C ASN A 129 3.67 -6.28 30.75
N ILE A 130 4.12 -6.45 29.50
CA ILE A 130 3.53 -5.80 28.33
C ILE A 130 2.13 -6.37 28.09
N LYS A 131 1.10 -5.51 28.21
CA LYS A 131 -0.29 -5.86 27.89
C LYS A 131 -0.81 -4.97 26.78
N LEU A 132 -1.07 -5.56 25.62
CA LEU A 132 -1.64 -4.88 24.46
C LEU A 132 -3.15 -5.08 24.41
N LYS A 133 -3.89 -3.98 24.47
CA LYS A 133 -5.36 -4.00 24.38
C LYS A 133 -5.79 -3.84 22.93
N ARG A 134 -6.83 -4.57 22.51
CA ARG A 134 -7.44 -4.39 21.18
C ARG A 134 -8.00 -2.96 20.97
N ALA A 135 -8.40 -2.29 22.05
CA ALA A 135 -8.85 -0.90 22.02
C ALA A 135 -7.73 0.10 21.70
N ASP A 136 -6.47 -0.25 21.99
CA ASP A 136 -5.30 0.58 21.69
C ASP A 136 -4.83 0.40 20.23
N ARG A 137 -5.49 -0.50 19.46
CA ARG A 137 -5.14 -0.76 18.08
C ARG A 137 -5.63 0.38 17.18
N VAL A 138 -4.83 0.66 16.16
CA VAL A 138 -5.27 1.45 15.02
C VAL A 138 -6.37 0.71 14.25
N LEU A 139 -7.47 1.40 13.98
CA LEU A 139 -8.60 0.92 13.20
C LEU A 139 -8.47 1.43 11.75
N PRO A 140 -8.24 0.53 10.79
CA PRO A 140 -8.16 0.87 9.37
C PRO A 140 -9.55 1.19 8.81
N LEU A 141 -9.58 1.89 7.68
CA LEU A 141 -10.81 2.36 7.04
C LEU A 141 -11.80 1.23 6.68
N PHE A 142 -11.31 0.06 6.24
CA PHE A 142 -12.17 -1.08 5.91
C PHE A 142 -12.95 -1.62 7.13
N SER A 143 -12.53 -1.28 8.36
CA SER A 143 -13.28 -1.62 9.58
C SER A 143 -14.60 -0.84 9.70
N ALA A 144 -14.89 0.12 8.81
CA ALA A 144 -16.20 0.76 8.72
C ALA A 144 -17.15 0.05 7.75
N SER A 145 -16.66 -0.54 6.66
CA SER A 145 -17.47 -1.15 5.60
C SER A 145 -17.67 -2.66 5.79
N SER A 146 -16.59 -3.39 6.05
CA SER A 146 -16.57 -4.86 6.11
C SER A 146 -16.85 -5.37 7.52
N VAL A 147 -18.03 -5.11 8.08
CA VAL A 147 -18.36 -5.45 9.47
C VAL A 147 -19.51 -6.43 9.54
N ILE A 148 -19.30 -7.56 10.21
CA ILE A 148 -20.36 -8.50 10.57
C ILE A 148 -20.72 -8.35 12.05
N LYS A 149 -21.96 -8.72 12.39
CA LYS A 149 -22.43 -8.75 13.78
C LYS A 149 -22.32 -10.19 14.31
N VAL A 150 -21.48 -10.40 15.33
CA VAL A 150 -21.30 -11.69 16.01
C VAL A 150 -21.63 -11.48 17.48
N HIS A 151 -22.69 -12.14 17.98
CA HIS A 151 -23.14 -12.00 19.38
C HIS A 151 -23.25 -10.53 19.85
N ASP A 152 -23.87 -9.69 19.02
CA ASP A 152 -24.01 -8.24 19.23
C ASP A 152 -22.74 -7.39 19.12
N GLU A 153 -21.57 -8.00 18.93
CA GLU A 153 -20.33 -7.29 18.63
C GLU A 153 -20.10 -7.13 17.12
N LYS A 154 -19.66 -5.92 16.74
CA LYS A 154 -19.28 -5.58 15.37
C LYS A 154 -17.83 -6.00 15.13
N VAL A 155 -17.62 -7.03 14.33
CA VAL A 155 -16.29 -7.57 14.01
C VAL A 155 -15.93 -7.20 12.57
N PRO A 156 -14.79 -6.51 12.34
CA PRO A 156 -14.31 -6.25 10.99
C PRO A 156 -13.77 -7.53 10.36
N ILE A 157 -14.14 -7.77 9.11
CA ILE A 157 -13.69 -8.88 8.28
C ILE A 157 -12.82 -8.34 7.15
N ASP A 158 -11.79 -9.10 6.80
CA ASP A 158 -11.08 -8.94 5.54
C ASP A 158 -11.79 -9.80 4.47
N PRO A 159 -12.47 -9.19 3.48
CA PRO A 159 -13.22 -9.93 2.45
C PRO A 159 -12.30 -10.82 1.60
N VAL A 160 -11.05 -10.41 1.37
CA VAL A 160 -10.09 -11.19 0.57
C VAL A 160 -9.71 -12.45 1.32
N LEU A 161 -9.40 -12.32 2.61
CA LEU A 161 -9.10 -13.46 3.46
C LEU A 161 -10.29 -14.40 3.59
N LEU A 162 -11.51 -13.86 3.70
CA LEU A 162 -12.74 -14.66 3.74
C LEU A 162 -12.92 -15.45 2.43
N PHE A 163 -12.78 -14.79 1.27
CA PHE A 163 -12.85 -15.44 -0.03
C PHE A 163 -11.83 -16.56 -0.16
N GLN A 164 -10.57 -16.31 0.18
CA GLN A 164 -9.50 -17.33 0.17
C GLN A 164 -9.87 -18.55 1.03
N ARG A 165 -10.44 -18.33 2.22
CA ARG A 165 -10.89 -19.42 3.09
C ARG A 165 -12.06 -20.21 2.49
N MET A 166 -13.03 -19.52 1.89
CA MET A 166 -14.15 -20.17 1.20
C MET A 166 -13.66 -21.02 0.02
N SER A 167 -12.71 -20.51 -0.78
CA SER A 167 -12.18 -21.23 -1.95
C SER A 167 -11.36 -22.48 -1.61
N ILE A 168 -10.78 -22.56 -0.41
CA ILE A 168 -9.91 -23.68 -0.01
C ILE A 168 -10.68 -24.75 0.77
N THR A 169 -11.78 -24.37 1.44
CA THR A 169 -12.44 -25.29 2.39
C THR A 169 -13.53 -26.12 1.69
N GLN A 170 -13.33 -27.44 1.63
CA GLN A 170 -14.25 -28.40 0.99
C GLN A 170 -15.67 -28.39 1.58
N THR A 171 -15.85 -27.93 2.81
CA THR A 171 -17.17 -27.83 3.48
C THR A 171 -18.15 -26.89 2.80
N PHE A 172 -17.67 -26.01 1.90
CA PHE A 172 -18.54 -25.04 1.23
C PHE A 172 -18.94 -25.45 -0.18
N GLU A 173 -18.45 -26.57 -0.72
CA GLU A 173 -18.66 -26.97 -2.13
C GLU A 173 -20.15 -26.98 -2.51
N ASP A 174 -21.00 -27.59 -1.69
CA ASP A 174 -22.47 -27.67 -1.91
C ASP A 174 -23.21 -26.33 -1.69
N THR A 175 -22.56 -25.35 -1.05
CA THR A 175 -23.15 -24.04 -0.70
C THR A 175 -22.53 -22.88 -1.49
N LEU A 176 -21.48 -23.15 -2.25
CA LEU A 176 -20.66 -22.15 -2.92
C LEU A 176 -21.47 -21.40 -3.99
N GLU A 177 -22.32 -22.13 -4.72
CA GLU A 177 -23.25 -21.56 -5.68
C GLU A 177 -24.19 -20.53 -5.02
N THR A 178 -24.70 -20.84 -3.83
CA THR A 178 -25.57 -19.91 -3.08
C THR A 178 -24.82 -18.67 -2.64
N PHE A 179 -23.54 -18.78 -2.26
CA PHE A 179 -22.74 -17.61 -1.90
C PHE A 179 -22.41 -16.73 -3.12
N PHE A 180 -22.15 -17.33 -4.28
CA PHE A 180 -21.91 -16.60 -5.53
C PHE A 180 -23.16 -15.93 -6.11
N ALA A 181 -24.35 -16.19 -5.56
CA ALA A 181 -25.54 -15.40 -5.88
C ALA A 181 -25.45 -13.96 -5.33
N TYR A 182 -24.60 -13.71 -4.33
CA TYR A 182 -24.43 -12.41 -3.66
C TYR A 182 -23.10 -11.76 -4.02
N GLU A 183 -23.05 -10.43 -3.97
CA GLU A 183 -21.81 -9.67 -4.12
C GLU A 183 -20.91 -9.88 -2.89
N LEU A 184 -19.74 -10.48 -3.11
CA LEU A 184 -18.78 -10.81 -2.05
C LEU A 184 -17.84 -9.63 -1.73
N ALA A 185 -17.77 -8.61 -2.60
CA ALA A 185 -17.01 -7.40 -2.37
C ALA A 185 -17.88 -6.30 -1.71
N PRO A 186 -17.60 -5.89 -0.46
CA PRO A 186 -18.41 -4.87 0.22
C PRO A 186 -18.24 -3.44 -0.34
N TYR A 187 -17.34 -3.26 -1.31
CA TYR A 187 -17.08 -2.00 -2.00
C TYR A 187 -16.33 -2.26 -3.32
N PRO A 188 -16.45 -1.36 -4.32
CA PRO A 188 -15.70 -1.48 -5.56
C PRO A 188 -14.19 -1.50 -5.31
N LEU A 189 -13.49 -2.36 -6.03
CA LEU A 189 -12.03 -2.43 -6.01
C LEU A 189 -11.41 -1.11 -6.48
N THR A 190 -10.25 -0.77 -5.92
CA THR A 190 -9.49 0.40 -6.35
C THR A 190 -9.13 0.30 -7.83
N LEU A 191 -9.35 1.37 -8.59
CA LEU A 191 -8.87 1.43 -9.99
C LEU A 191 -7.34 1.35 -10.09
N PHE A 192 -6.62 1.70 -9.01
CA PHE A 192 -5.17 1.68 -8.93
C PHE A 192 -4.67 0.76 -7.81
N ASP A 193 -3.56 0.08 -8.02
CA ASP A 193 -2.77 -0.60 -7.00
C ASP A 193 -1.40 0.09 -6.83
N ALA A 194 -0.48 -0.53 -6.08
CA ALA A 194 0.84 0.03 -5.82
C ALA A 194 1.75 0.15 -7.07
N VAL A 195 1.42 -0.57 -8.15
CA VAL A 195 2.20 -0.61 -9.40
C VAL A 195 1.59 0.30 -10.46
N GLY A 196 0.27 0.51 -10.42
CA GLY A 196 -0.42 1.45 -11.31
C GLY A 196 -1.90 1.14 -11.45
N MET A 197 -2.49 1.49 -12.60
CA MET A 197 -3.89 1.17 -12.88
C MET A 197 -4.08 -0.35 -12.97
N ARG A 198 -5.04 -0.90 -12.22
CA ARG A 198 -5.36 -2.32 -12.23
C ARG A 198 -5.77 -2.73 -13.64
N LYS A 199 -4.98 -3.61 -14.25
CA LYS A 199 -5.35 -4.22 -15.53
C LYS A 199 -6.31 -5.37 -15.27
N THR A 200 -7.45 -5.37 -15.93
CA THR A 200 -8.38 -6.49 -15.86
C THR A 200 -7.83 -7.67 -16.66
N MET A 201 -7.82 -8.87 -16.10
CA MET A 201 -7.56 -10.11 -16.85
C MET A 201 -8.84 -10.65 -17.51
N LYS A 202 -9.70 -9.75 -18.02
CA LYS A 202 -11.05 -10.10 -18.51
C LYS A 202 -11.00 -11.14 -19.63
N SER A 203 -9.98 -11.10 -20.48
CA SER A 203 -9.73 -12.09 -21.54
C SER A 203 -9.34 -13.47 -21.00
N ALA A 204 -8.62 -13.55 -19.88
CA ALA A 204 -8.31 -14.83 -19.25
C ALA A 204 -9.55 -15.44 -18.61
N LEU A 205 -10.39 -14.61 -17.98
CA LEU A 205 -11.69 -15.00 -17.43
C LEU A 205 -12.65 -15.48 -18.52
N TYR A 206 -12.62 -14.87 -19.71
CA TYR A 206 -13.46 -15.28 -20.85
C TYR A 206 -13.29 -16.76 -21.20
N ASN A 207 -12.06 -17.29 -21.10
CA ASN A 207 -11.78 -18.71 -21.38
C ASN A 207 -12.40 -19.67 -20.36
N CYS A 208 -12.88 -19.17 -19.21
CA CYS A 208 -13.53 -19.97 -18.19
C CYS A 208 -15.05 -20.08 -18.39
N PHE A 209 -15.64 -19.32 -19.32
CA PHE A 209 -17.07 -19.35 -19.61
C PHE A 209 -17.35 -20.19 -20.85
N ASP A 210 -18.44 -20.95 -20.80
CA ASP A 210 -18.96 -21.62 -21.98
C ASP A 210 -19.54 -20.60 -22.97
N CYS A 211 -19.29 -20.83 -24.26
CA CYS A 211 -19.82 -19.98 -25.32
C CYS A 211 -21.34 -20.17 -25.40
N LEU A 212 -22.10 -19.12 -25.09
CA LEU A 212 -23.55 -19.10 -25.24
C LEU A 212 -23.90 -18.62 -26.66
N ASN A 213 -24.53 -19.49 -27.46
CA ASN A 213 -25.03 -19.15 -28.79
C ASN A 213 -26.43 -18.56 -28.69
N PHE A 214 -26.53 -17.25 -28.43
CA PHE A 214 -27.77 -16.49 -28.56
C PHE A 214 -27.57 -15.37 -29.58
N ASP A 215 -28.52 -15.25 -30.52
CA ASP A 215 -28.59 -14.09 -31.40
C ASP A 215 -29.15 -12.90 -30.61
N ILE A 216 -28.30 -11.92 -30.34
CA ILE A 216 -28.73 -10.66 -29.73
C ILE A 216 -29.25 -9.75 -30.84
N GLU A 217 -30.56 -9.52 -30.87
CA GLU A 217 -31.16 -8.54 -31.78
C GLU A 217 -30.73 -7.12 -31.39
N ASN A 218 -29.70 -6.59 -32.05
CA ASN A 218 -29.14 -5.27 -31.79
C ASN A 218 -29.82 -4.13 -32.58
N THR A 219 -31.06 -4.31 -33.02
CA THR A 219 -31.75 -3.34 -33.89
C THR A 219 -32.03 -2.00 -33.20
N ASN A 220 -32.00 -1.94 -31.87
CA ASN A 220 -32.25 -0.72 -31.09
C ASN A 220 -31.39 -0.63 -29.80
N SER A 221 -30.11 -0.94 -29.91
CA SER A 221 -29.19 -1.00 -28.76
C SER A 221 -28.46 0.33 -28.49
N ILE A 222 -28.32 0.70 -27.22
CA ILE A 222 -27.48 1.82 -26.76
C ILE A 222 -26.14 1.25 -26.27
N TYR A 223 -25.05 1.71 -26.87
CA TYR A 223 -23.69 1.32 -26.45
C TYR A 223 -23.17 2.29 -25.40
N ILE A 224 -22.76 1.75 -24.25
CA ILE A 224 -22.24 2.55 -23.13
C ILE A 224 -20.75 2.25 -22.97
N ILE A 225 -19.92 3.26 -23.23
CA ILE A 225 -18.47 3.21 -22.98
C ILE A 225 -18.22 3.99 -21.69
N ASP A 226 -18.22 3.28 -20.59
CA ASP A 226 -18.24 3.87 -19.25
C ASP A 226 -16.88 3.79 -18.52
N GLY A 227 -15.99 2.88 -18.94
CA GLY A 227 -14.68 2.75 -18.32
C GLY A 227 -14.70 2.37 -16.83
N GLY A 228 -15.83 1.88 -16.31
CA GLY A 228 -16.03 1.54 -14.90
C GLY A 228 -16.61 2.66 -14.04
N TYR A 229 -17.00 3.80 -14.62
CA TYR A 229 -17.64 4.89 -13.89
C TYR A 229 -18.99 4.50 -13.27
N LEU A 230 -19.81 3.69 -13.93
CA LEU A 230 -21.06 3.14 -13.41
C LEU A 230 -20.85 2.40 -12.08
N LEU A 231 -19.73 1.67 -11.93
CA LEU A 231 -19.39 0.95 -10.69
C LEU A 231 -19.32 1.88 -9.47
N HIS A 232 -19.00 3.15 -9.69
CA HIS A 232 -18.90 4.17 -8.66
C HIS A 232 -20.17 5.02 -8.52
N ARG A 233 -21.15 4.89 -9.43
CA ARG A 233 -22.40 5.67 -9.42
C ARG A 233 -23.58 4.91 -8.84
N VAL A 234 -23.64 3.60 -9.08
CA VAL A 234 -24.70 2.76 -8.54
C VAL A 234 -24.26 2.24 -7.18
N VAL A 235 -24.95 2.65 -6.12
CA VAL A 235 -24.69 2.18 -4.76
C VAL A 235 -25.27 0.78 -4.61
N TRP A 236 -24.45 -0.17 -4.16
CA TRP A 236 -24.89 -1.54 -3.87
C TRP A 236 -25.29 -1.63 -2.42
N ASP A 237 -26.50 -2.12 -2.16
CA ASP A 237 -26.91 -2.38 -0.79
C ASP A 237 -26.30 -3.70 -0.31
N ARG A 238 -26.18 -3.82 1.01
CA ARG A 238 -25.70 -5.07 1.61
C ARG A 238 -26.76 -6.15 1.51
N ASP A 239 -26.30 -7.38 1.41
CA ASP A 239 -27.13 -8.59 1.39
C ASP A 239 -28.04 -8.70 0.14
N GLU A 240 -27.66 -8.04 -0.96
CA GLU A 240 -28.33 -8.15 -2.25
C GLU A 240 -27.68 -9.17 -3.19
N THR A 241 -28.52 -9.78 -4.02
CA THR A 241 -28.05 -10.67 -5.08
C THR A 241 -27.50 -9.89 -6.26
N PHE A 242 -26.63 -10.52 -7.05
CA PHE A 242 -26.14 -9.96 -8.31
C PHE A 242 -27.26 -9.53 -9.24
N GLN A 243 -28.37 -10.28 -9.29
CA GLN A 243 -29.53 -9.95 -10.11
C GLN A 243 -30.11 -8.59 -9.72
N THR A 244 -30.34 -8.37 -8.43
CA THR A 244 -30.87 -7.10 -7.91
C THR A 244 -29.91 -5.94 -8.17
N ILE A 245 -28.61 -6.16 -7.96
CA ILE A 245 -27.59 -5.15 -8.25
C ILE A 245 -27.57 -4.81 -9.74
N PHE A 246 -27.62 -5.80 -10.61
CA PHE A 246 -27.67 -5.63 -12.06
C PHE A 246 -28.88 -4.81 -12.50
N GLU A 247 -30.06 -5.09 -11.94
CA GLU A 247 -31.28 -4.32 -12.21
C GLU A 247 -31.14 -2.85 -11.82
N LYS A 248 -30.45 -2.54 -10.71
CA LYS A 248 -30.14 -1.14 -10.33
C LYS A 248 -29.28 -0.44 -11.38
N TYR A 249 -28.33 -1.14 -11.99
CA TYR A 249 -27.55 -0.58 -13.11
C TYR A 249 -28.41 -0.29 -14.33
N VAL A 250 -29.26 -1.25 -14.71
CA VAL A 250 -30.16 -1.09 -15.84
C VAL A 250 -31.08 0.11 -15.63
N GLN A 251 -31.68 0.22 -14.44
CA GLN A 251 -32.56 1.34 -14.08
C GLN A 251 -31.82 2.67 -14.08
N TYR A 252 -30.60 2.74 -13.54
CA TYR A 252 -29.78 3.95 -13.55
C TYR A 252 -29.49 4.40 -14.98
N VAL A 253 -29.04 3.48 -15.84
CA VAL A 253 -28.80 3.76 -17.25
C VAL A 253 -30.07 4.24 -17.96
N GLN A 254 -31.20 3.57 -17.72
CA GLN A 254 -32.48 3.96 -18.31
C GLN A 254 -32.94 5.35 -17.89
N THR A 255 -32.65 5.74 -16.66
CA THR A 255 -33.08 7.04 -16.12
C THR A 255 -32.26 8.20 -16.68
N PHE A 256 -30.96 8.00 -16.91
CA PHE A 256 -30.04 9.07 -17.28
C PHE A 256 -29.64 9.10 -18.76
N TRP A 257 -29.79 7.98 -19.47
CA TRP A 257 -29.26 7.79 -20.83
C TRP A 257 -30.26 7.15 -21.82
N SER A 258 -31.54 6.99 -21.45
CA SER A 258 -32.63 6.61 -22.36
C SER A 258 -33.63 7.75 -22.51
#